data_AF-A0A661QD89-F1
#
_entry.id   AF-A0A661QD89-F1
#
_cell.length_a   1.000
_cell.length_b   1.000
_cell.length_c   1.000
_cell.angle_alpha   90.00
_cell.angle_beta   90.00
_cell.angle_gamma   90.00
#
_symmetry.space_group_name_H-M   'P 1'
#
loop_
_entity.id
_entity.type
_entity.pdbx_description
1 polymer ?
#
loop_
_entity_poly.entity_id
_entity_poly.type
_entity_poly.pdbx_seq_one_letter_code
_entity_poly.pdbx_strand_id
1 'polypeptide(L)'
;MKELFVDTGAWVALNNRYDVGHKRAVEFGAEIRSLQQMGKIRIVHISQDILHKAWEIFEKYSDKDFSFTDCASFGIMEILGIKEAFSFDRHFEQYGFTRLPIFL
;
A
#
# COMPACT_ATOMS: atom_id res chain seq x y z
N MET A 1 4.03 2.89 19.14
CA MET A 1 3.89 1.66 18.33
C MET A 1 4.55 1.94 16.98
N LYS A 2 5.31 1.01 16.41
CA LYS A 2 5.98 1.24 15.11
C LYS A 2 4.95 0.96 14.00
N GLU A 3 4.65 1.97 13.18
CA GLU A 3 3.75 1.82 12.04
C GLU A 3 4.56 1.35 10.81
N LEU A 4 4.09 0.31 10.13
CA LEU A 4 4.71 -0.29 8.95
C LEU A 4 3.67 -0.35 7.84
N PHE A 5 3.98 0.19 6.66
CA PHE A 5 3.12 0.07 5.50
C PHE A 5 3.31 -1.31 4.85
N VAL A 6 2.21 -1.95 4.45
CA VAL A 6 2.24 -3.23 3.72
C VAL A 6 1.57 -3.01 2.38
N ASP A 7 2.37 -3.08 1.32
CA ASP A 7 1.87 -2.96 -0.05
C ASP A 7 1.01 -4.17 -0.42
N THR A 8 -0.26 -3.95 -0.76
CA THR A 8 -1.17 -5.03 -1.15
C THR A 8 -2.11 -4.60 -2.28
N GLY A 9 -1.76 -4.99 -3.50
CA GLY A 9 -2.68 -5.06 -4.65
C GLY A 9 -3.83 -6.08 -4.47
N ALA A 10 -3.88 -6.80 -3.34
CA ALA A 10 -4.88 -7.82 -3.03
C ALA A 10 -6.34 -7.32 -3.03
N TRP A 11 -6.56 -6.01 -2.85
CA TRP A 11 -7.90 -5.42 -2.93
C TRP A 11 -8.53 -5.56 -4.32
N VAL A 12 -7.72 -5.63 -5.38
CA VAL A 12 -8.22 -5.86 -6.75
C VAL A 12 -8.77 -7.27 -6.88
N ALA A 13 -8.05 -8.28 -6.36
CA ALA A 13 -8.50 -9.68 -6.38
C ALA A 13 -9.73 -9.94 -5.49
N LEU A 14 -9.91 -9.17 -4.40
CA LEU A 14 -11.11 -9.24 -3.56
C LEU A 14 -12.38 -8.77 -4.30
N ASN A 15 -12.25 -7.78 -5.19
CA ASN A 15 -13.39 -7.19 -5.90
C ASN A 15 -13.63 -7.78 -7.30
N ASN A 16 -12.70 -8.59 -7.82
CA ASN A 16 -12.86 -9.29 -9.09
C ASN A 16 -13.00 -10.81 -8.90
N ARG A 17 -14.24 -11.32 -8.98
CA ARG A 17 -14.52 -12.77 -8.83
C ARG A 17 -13.90 -13.66 -9.90
N TYR A 18 -13.47 -13.07 -11.01
CA TYR A 18 -12.83 -13.77 -12.13
C TYR A 18 -11.30 -13.73 -12.04
N ASP A 19 -10.75 -13.04 -11.04
CA ASP A 19 -9.33 -13.08 -10.77
C ASP A 19 -8.90 -14.49 -10.34
N VAL A 20 -7.81 -14.99 -10.91
CA VAL A 20 -7.28 -16.32 -10.59
C VAL A 20 -6.91 -16.47 -9.11
N GLY A 21 -6.65 -15.36 -8.43
CA GLY A 21 -6.37 -15.26 -7.01
C GLY A 21 -7.59 -15.03 -6.13
N HIS A 22 -8.82 -14.88 -6.66
CA HIS A 22 -10.00 -14.47 -5.89
C HIS A 22 -10.23 -15.33 -4.64
N LYS A 23 -10.16 -16.66 -4.76
CA LYS A 23 -10.35 -17.56 -3.60
C LYS A 23 -9.29 -17.32 -2.52
N ARG A 24 -8.01 -17.20 -2.90
CA ARG A 24 -6.92 -16.90 -1.96
C ARG A 24 -7.08 -15.52 -1.34
N ALA A 25 -7.55 -14.54 -2.11
CA ALA A 25 -7.82 -13.19 -1.62
C ALA A 25 -8.93 -13.20 -0.56
N VAL A 26 -10.00 -13.97 -0.75
CA VAL A 26 -11.08 -14.14 0.23
C VAL A 26 -10.57 -14.77 1.53
N GLU A 27 -9.77 -15.85 1.43
CA GLU A 27 -9.15 -16.52 2.59
C GLU A 27 -8.24 -15.55 3.36
N PHE A 28 -7.33 -14.87 2.67
CA PHE A 28 -6.45 -13.86 3.26
C PHE A 28 -7.23 -12.69 3.89
N GLY A 29 -8.32 -12.26 3.26
CA GLY A 29 -9.19 -11.19 3.79
C GLY A 29 -9.84 -11.54 5.14
N ALA A 30 -10.09 -12.83 5.43
CA ALA A 30 -10.58 -13.24 6.75
C ALA A 30 -9.50 -13.07 7.83
N GLU A 31 -8.25 -13.43 7.53
CA GLU A 31 -7.11 -13.25 8.45
C GLU A 31 -6.86 -11.76 8.73
N ILE A 32 -6.85 -10.92 7.69
CA ILE A 32 -6.70 -9.46 7.81
C ILE A 32 -7.78 -8.88 8.72
N ARG A 33 -9.06 -9.26 8.55
CA ARG A 33 -10.15 -8.78 9.43
C ARG A 33 -9.96 -9.21 10.88
N SER A 34 -9.49 -10.44 11.11
CA SER A 34 -9.20 -10.94 12.47
C SER A 34 -8.06 -10.15 13.13
N LEU A 35 -6.97 -9.89 12.40
CA LEU A 35 -5.87 -9.05 12.87
C LEU A 35 -6.31 -7.61 13.16
N GLN A 36 -7.21 -7.06 12.35
CA GLN A 36 -7.77 -5.73 12.59
C GLN A 36 -8.59 -5.69 13.87
N GLN A 37 -9.46 -6.69 14.11
CA GLN A 37 -10.26 -6.77 15.35
C GLN A 37 -9.39 -6.92 16.60
N MET A 38 -8.24 -7.60 16.47
CA MET A 38 -7.23 -7.69 17.52
C MET A 38 -6.38 -6.41 17.69
N GLY A 39 -6.59 -5.37 16.88
CA GLY A 39 -5.80 -4.14 16.90
C GLY A 39 -4.35 -4.31 16.44
N LYS A 40 -4.03 -5.41 15.74
CA LYS A 40 -2.67 -5.71 15.26
C LYS A 40 -2.34 -5.01 13.94
N ILE A 41 -3.37 -4.64 13.16
CA ILE A 41 -3.23 -3.91 11.90
C ILE A 41 -4.25 -2.77 11.84
N ARG A 42 -3.91 -1.72 11.11
CA ARG A 42 -4.83 -0.64 10.72
C ARG A 42 -5.11 -0.75 9.22
N ILE A 43 -6.38 -0.86 8.84
CA ILE A 43 -6.78 -0.71 7.44
C ILE A 43 -7.01 0.78 7.17
N VAL A 44 -6.30 1.31 6.17
CA VAL A 44 -6.46 2.69 5.71
C VAL A 44 -7.24 2.65 4.40
N HIS A 45 -8.39 3.32 4.38
CA HIS A 45 -9.16 3.52 3.16
C HIS A 45 -8.66 4.77 2.44
N ILE A 46 -8.57 4.69 1.11
CA ILE A 46 -8.23 5.83 0.26
C ILE A 46 -9.32 6.90 0.41
N SER A 47 -8.97 8.05 0.99
CA SER A 47 -9.80 9.25 1.07
C SER A 47 -9.55 10.16 -0.14
N GLN A 48 -10.37 11.20 -0.29
CA GLN A 48 -10.12 12.24 -1.31
C GLN A 48 -8.78 12.96 -1.08
N ASP A 49 -8.39 13.21 0.18
CA ASP A 49 -7.11 13.83 0.48
C ASP A 49 -5.93 12.95 0.05
N ILE A 50 -6.04 11.63 0.24
CA ILE A 50 -5.05 10.67 -0.25
C ILE A 50 -5.02 10.67 -1.79
N LEU A 51 -6.18 10.71 -2.46
CA LEU A 51 -6.24 10.77 -3.92
C LEU A 51 -5.61 12.04 -4.48
N HIS A 52 -5.92 13.20 -3.90
CA HIS A 52 -5.30 14.47 -4.30
C HIS A 52 -3.79 14.42 -4.12
N LYS A 53 -3.33 13.93 -2.96
CA LYS A 53 -1.89 13.78 -2.70
C LYS A 53 -1.22 12.81 -3.67
N ALA A 54 -1.87 11.70 -4.00
CA ALA A 54 -1.39 10.76 -4.99
C ALA A 54 -1.26 11.41 -6.37
N TRP A 55 -2.22 12.26 -6.75
CA TRP A 55 -2.21 13.00 -8.01
C TRP A 55 -1.07 14.02 -8.08
N GLU A 56 -0.88 14.81 -7.03
CA GLU A 56 0.26 15.74 -6.92
C GLU A 56 1.60 15.01 -7.08
N ILE A 57 1.74 13.84 -6.45
CA ILE A 57 2.95 13.02 -6.56
C ILE A 57 3.10 12.47 -7.99
N PHE A 58 2.03 11.95 -8.57
CA PHE A 58 2.05 11.36 -9.92
C PHE A 58 2.43 12.39 -10.99
N GLU A 59 1.90 13.61 -10.89
CA GLU A 59 2.27 14.72 -11.77
C GLU A 59 3.72 15.16 -11.55
N LYS A 60 4.16 15.27 -10.29
CA LYS A 60 5.51 15.72 -9.93
C LYS A 60 6.60 14.76 -10.41
N TYR A 61 6.35 13.46 -10.36
CA TYR A 61 7.30 12.41 -10.73
C TYR A 61 6.96 11.74 -12.06
N SER A 62 6.46 12.52 -13.03
CA SER A 62 6.10 12.04 -14.37
C SER A 62 7.27 11.48 -15.18
N ASP A 63 8.52 11.69 -14.73
CA ASP A 63 9.74 11.11 -15.30
C ASP A 63 10.06 9.72 -14.73
N LYS A 64 9.31 9.25 -13.73
CA LYS A 64 9.47 7.93 -13.10
C LYS A 64 8.40 6.97 -13.60
N ASP A 65 8.71 5.68 -13.50
CA ASP A 65 7.79 4.59 -13.85
C ASP A 65 6.84 4.23 -12.69
N PHE A 66 6.52 5.20 -11.83
CA PHE A 66 5.60 5.01 -10.72
C PHE A 66 4.17 4.84 -11.24
N SER A 67 3.49 3.81 -10.77
CA SER A 67 2.04 3.68 -10.97
C SER A 67 1.28 4.65 -10.06
N PHE A 68 0.02 4.93 -10.41
CA PHE A 68 -0.83 5.74 -9.53
C PHE A 68 -1.05 5.08 -8.14
N THR A 69 -1.03 3.74 -8.09
CA THR A 69 -1.08 2.97 -6.83
C THR A 69 0.17 3.15 -5.98
N ASP A 70 1.34 3.31 -6.58
CA ASP A 70 2.58 3.65 -5.86
C ASP A 70 2.45 5.04 -5.24
N CYS A 71 2.01 6.03 -6.04
CA CYS A 71 1.80 7.39 -5.57
C CYS A 71 0.76 7.48 -4.44
N ALA A 72 -0.31 6.68 -4.50
CA ALA A 72 -1.26 6.56 -3.40
C ALA A 72 -0.63 5.97 -2.14
N SER A 73 0.20 4.94 -2.27
CA SER A 73 0.96 4.35 -1.16
C SER A 73 1.91 5.37 -0.52
N PHE A 74 2.61 6.16 -1.34
CA PHE A 74 3.48 7.24 -0.88
C PHE A 74 2.69 8.33 -0.15
N GLY A 75 1.55 8.76 -0.71
CA GLY A 75 0.66 9.74 -0.09
C GLY A 75 0.15 9.28 1.29
N ILE A 76 -0.27 8.01 1.41
CA ILE A 76 -0.65 7.41 2.70
C ILE A 76 0.51 7.50 3.70
N MET A 77 1.71 7.08 3.29
CA MET A 77 2.88 7.06 4.16
C MET A 77 3.28 8.47 4.61
N GLU A 78 3.25 9.46 3.71
CA GLU A 78 3.51 10.86 4.05
C GLU A 78 2.48 11.42 5.05
N ILE A 79 1.19 11.20 4.80
CA ILE A 79 0.10 11.70 5.65
C ILE A 79 0.17 11.08 7.05
N LEU A 80 0.53 9.80 7.15
CA LEU A 80 0.60 9.07 8.41
C LEU A 80 1.99 9.14 9.08
N GLY A 81 2.97 9.78 8.45
CA GLY A 81 4.34 9.88 8.96
C GLY A 81 5.09 8.54 9.01
N ILE A 82 4.70 7.58 8.17
CA ILE A 82 5.32 6.26 8.07
C ILE A 82 6.54 6.35 7.16
N LYS A 83 7.69 5.84 7.61
CA LYS A 83 8.95 5.89 6.86
C LYS A 83 9.42 4.55 6.31
N GLU A 84 8.86 3.46 6.83
CA GLU A 84 9.24 2.10 6.46
C GLU A 84 8.09 1.41 5.75
N ALA A 85 8.39 0.78 4.62
CA ALA A 85 7.46 -0.03 3.85
C ALA A 85 7.97 -1.48 3.80
N PHE A 86 7.14 -2.45 4.16
CA PHE A 86 7.40 -3.83 3.83
C PHE A 86 6.89 -4.08 2.41
N SER A 87 7.83 -4.14 1.46
CA SER A 87 7.50 -4.34 0.05
C SER A 87 8.69 -4.96 -0.69
N PHE A 88 8.37 -5.65 -1.78
CA PHE A 88 9.34 -6.12 -2.76
C PHE A 88 9.52 -5.12 -3.91
N ASP A 89 8.73 -4.06 -3.94
CA ASP A 89 8.84 -2.99 -4.94
C ASP A 89 9.89 -1.94 -4.52
N ARG A 90 10.89 -1.74 -5.38
CA ARG A 90 11.97 -0.77 -5.19
C ARG A 90 11.50 0.69 -5.36
N HIS A 91 10.30 0.94 -5.86
CA HIS A 91 9.75 2.29 -5.99
C HIS A 91 9.68 3.03 -4.64
N PHE A 92 9.46 2.31 -3.53
CA PHE A 92 9.50 2.90 -2.19
C PHE A 92 10.88 3.50 -1.85
N GLU A 93 11.97 2.82 -2.22
CA GLU A 93 13.34 3.33 -2.02
C GLU A 93 13.61 4.52 -2.93
N GLN A 94 13.18 4.44 -4.20
CA GLN A 94 13.36 5.52 -5.17
C GLN A 94 12.64 6.81 -4.77
N TYR A 95 11.47 6.69 -4.15
CA TYR A 95 10.73 7.82 -3.64
C TYR A 95 11.35 8.43 -2.37
N GLY A 96 12.06 7.62 -1.58
CA GLY A 96 12.80 8.06 -0.39
C GLY A 96 12.38 7.39 0.93
N PHE A 97 11.61 6.30 0.88
CA PHE A 97 11.26 5.49 2.04
C PHE A 97 12.27 4.35 2.27
N THR A 98 12.30 3.82 3.49
CA THR A 98 13.04 2.60 3.80
C THR A 98 12.20 1.38 3.43
N ARG A 99 12.59 0.67 2.36
CA ARG A 99 11.96 -0.61 2.02
C ARG A 99 12.56 -1.74 2.85
N LEU A 100 11.70 -2.60 3.36
CA LEU A 100 12.04 -3.81 4.11
C LEU A 100 11.53 -5.06 3.38
N PRO A 101 12.28 -6.17 3.43
CA PRO A 101 13.63 -6.30 3.97
C PRO A 101 14.67 -5.63 3.05
N ILE A 102 15.78 -5.14 3.64
CA ILE A 102 16.84 -4.38 2.94
C ILE A 102 17.73 -5.28 2.04
N PHE A 103 17.55 -6.61 2.08
CA PHE A 103 18.47 -7.59 1.47
C PHE A 103 18.01 -8.19 0.12
N LEU A 104 17.18 -7.48 -0.65
CA LEU A 104 16.68 -7.91 -1.98
C LEU A 104 16.89 -6.86 -3.06
#